data_AF-A0A8C0JQI6-F1
#
_entry.id   AF-A0A8C0JQI6-F1
#
_cell.length_a   1.000
_cell.length_b   1.000
_cell.length_c   1.000
_cell.angle_alpha   90.00
_cell.angle_beta   90.00
_cell.angle_gamma   90.00
#
_symmetry.space_group_name_H-M   'P 1'
#
loop_
_entity.id
_entity.type
_entity.pdbx_description
1 polymer ?
#
loop_
_entity_poly.entity_id
_entity_poly.type
_entity_poly.pdbx_seq_one_letter_code
_entity_poly.pdbx_strand_id
1 'polypeptide(L)'
;QSHRKFSAPRHGSLGFLPRKRSSRHRGKVKSFPKDDSSKPVHLTAFLGYKAGMTHIVREVDRPGSKVNKKEVVEAVTIVETPPMVVVGIVGYVETPRGLRTFKTIFAEHISDECKRRFYKNCSARLCPMSSIQAPLAGGKGSLEAGNEPHPHVVGDEGLHPAPSPTLLCS
;
A
#
# COMPACT_ATOMS: atom_id res chain seq x y z
N GLN A 1 40.70 -9.84 32.48
CA GLN A 1 39.43 -9.10 32.29
C GLN A 1 38.31 -9.96 32.87
N SER A 2 37.63 -9.50 33.93
CA SER A 2 36.63 -10.31 34.63
C SER A 2 35.37 -10.44 33.77
N HIS A 3 34.86 -11.67 33.64
CA HIS A 3 33.60 -11.92 32.95
C HIS A 3 32.42 -11.58 33.87
N ARG A 4 31.26 -11.28 33.26
CA ARG A 4 30.05 -10.96 34.02
C ARG A 4 29.64 -12.13 34.93
N LYS A 5 29.36 -11.86 36.21
CA LYS A 5 29.10 -12.85 37.26
C LYS A 5 27.85 -13.73 37.04
N PHE A 6 26.77 -13.18 36.49
CA PHE A 6 25.54 -13.92 36.14
C PHE A 6 25.03 -13.46 34.79
N SER A 7 24.63 -14.36 33.90
CA SER A 7 24.06 -13.99 32.60
C SER A 7 22.65 -13.39 32.79
N ALA A 8 22.30 -12.42 31.94
CA ALA A 8 20.92 -12.02 31.73
C ALA A 8 20.76 -11.56 30.30
N PRO A 9 19.53 -11.60 29.75
CA PRO A 9 19.24 -11.09 28.43
C PRO A 9 19.66 -9.63 28.28
N ARG A 10 19.99 -9.25 27.05
CA ARG A 10 20.28 -7.86 26.70
C ARG A 10 19.02 -7.00 26.81
N HIS A 11 19.19 -5.73 27.19
CA HIS A 11 18.09 -4.77 27.22
C HIS A 11 17.73 -4.30 25.81
N GLY A 12 16.58 -4.77 25.33
CA GLY A 12 15.97 -4.36 24.08
C GLY A 12 16.57 -5.00 22.82
N SER A 13 15.75 -5.08 21.78
CA SER A 13 16.15 -5.57 20.47
C SER A 13 17.00 -4.54 19.71
N LEU A 14 18.09 -5.02 19.09
CA LEU A 14 18.97 -4.21 18.23
C LEU A 14 18.36 -3.92 16.86
N GLY A 15 17.36 -4.69 16.42
CA GLY A 15 16.70 -4.52 15.12
C GLY A 15 15.90 -3.22 14.99
N PHE A 16 15.61 -2.54 16.11
CA PHE A 16 14.92 -1.25 16.16
C PHE A 16 15.88 -0.05 16.36
N LEU A 17 17.18 -0.26 16.14
CA LEU A 17 18.15 0.82 16.07
C LEU A 17 18.28 1.36 14.63
N PRO A 18 18.51 2.67 14.44
CA PRO A 18 18.55 3.73 15.45
C PRO A 18 17.15 4.14 15.94
N ARG A 19 17.01 4.40 17.26
CA ARG A 19 15.76 4.89 17.89
C ARG A 19 15.57 6.40 17.66
N LYS A 20 15.56 6.82 16.39
CA LYS A 20 15.28 8.19 15.97
C LYS A 20 13.80 8.36 15.58
N ARG A 21 13.32 9.60 15.55
CA ARG A 21 11.97 9.91 15.03
C ARG A 21 11.85 9.47 13.57
N SER A 22 10.67 8.98 13.19
CA SER A 22 10.39 8.64 11.79
C SER A 22 10.50 9.89 10.92
N SER A 23 11.02 9.75 9.70
CA SER A 23 11.08 10.84 8.73
C SER A 23 9.73 11.14 8.08
N ARG A 24 8.76 10.23 8.22
CA ARG A 24 7.42 10.30 7.61
C ARG A 24 6.36 10.15 8.70
N HIS A 25 5.23 10.80 8.47
CA HIS A 25 4.05 10.73 9.33
C HIS A 25 3.19 9.49 9.04
N ARG A 26 3.07 9.09 7.76
CA ARG A 26 2.31 7.89 7.36
C ARG A 26 3.18 6.64 7.41
N GLY A 27 2.54 5.50 7.70
CA GLY A 27 3.16 4.19 7.56
C GLY A 27 3.61 3.94 6.12
N LYS A 28 4.82 3.38 5.96
CA LYS A 28 5.35 2.96 4.65
C LYS A 28 5.36 1.43 4.60
N VAL A 29 4.57 0.85 3.71
CA VAL A 29 4.67 -0.57 3.38
C VAL A 29 5.99 -0.80 2.64
N LYS A 30 6.83 -1.69 3.17
CA LYS A 30 8.14 -2.04 2.57
C LYS A 30 8.05 -3.28 1.68
N SER A 31 7.11 -4.17 1.97
CA SER A 31 6.85 -5.40 1.25
C SER A 31 5.34 -5.58 1.23
N PHE A 32 4.78 -5.76 0.04
CA PHE A 32 3.39 -6.16 -0.11
C PHE A 32 3.25 -7.68 0.09
N PRO A 33 2.02 -8.20 0.26
CA PRO A 33 1.76 -9.63 0.17
C PRO A 33 2.31 -10.20 -1.15
N LYS A 34 2.65 -11.49 -1.14
CA LYS A 34 3.08 -12.18 -2.37
C LYS A 34 1.90 -12.23 -3.35
N ASP A 35 2.19 -12.05 -4.63
CA ASP A 35 1.18 -12.05 -5.67
C ASP A 35 0.76 -13.48 -6.02
N ASP A 36 -0.55 -13.67 -6.21
CA ASP A 36 -1.17 -14.95 -6.57
C ASP A 36 -2.02 -14.72 -7.83
N SER A 37 -1.48 -15.07 -9.01
CA SER A 37 -2.16 -14.83 -10.31
C SER A 37 -3.47 -15.58 -10.50
N SER A 38 -3.78 -16.55 -9.64
CA SER A 38 -5.05 -17.30 -9.67
C SER A 38 -6.23 -16.52 -9.09
N LYS A 39 -5.96 -15.49 -8.28
CA LYS A 39 -6.99 -14.68 -7.63
C LYS A 39 -7.29 -13.44 -8.47
N PRO A 40 -8.52 -12.89 -8.39
CA PRO A 40 -8.83 -11.62 -9.02
C PRO A 40 -7.98 -10.49 -8.43
N VAL A 41 -7.74 -9.47 -9.25
CA VAL A 41 -7.00 -8.27 -8.85
C VAL A 41 -7.72 -7.61 -7.67
N HIS A 42 -6.99 -7.37 -6.59
CA HIS A 42 -7.50 -6.75 -5.38
C HIS A 42 -6.52 -5.72 -4.82
N LEU A 43 -7.05 -4.76 -4.06
CA LEU A 43 -6.24 -3.78 -3.37
C LEU A 43 -5.55 -4.41 -2.16
N THR A 44 -4.26 -4.11 -1.98
CA THR A 44 -3.44 -4.73 -0.93
C THR A 44 -3.39 -3.92 0.36
N ALA A 45 -3.72 -2.63 0.33
CA ALA A 45 -3.64 -1.75 1.49
C ALA A 45 -4.70 -0.65 1.44
N PHE A 46 -5.08 -0.17 2.63
CA PHE A 46 -6.03 0.93 2.82
C PHE A 46 -5.50 1.93 3.86
N LEU A 47 -5.92 3.19 3.77
CA LEU A 47 -5.57 4.23 4.75
C LEU A 47 -6.71 4.40 5.76
N GLY A 48 -6.36 4.37 7.04
CA GLY A 48 -7.31 4.60 8.13
C GLY A 48 -6.75 5.52 9.20
N TYR A 49 -7.65 6.12 9.97
CA TYR A 49 -7.35 7.03 11.07
C TYR A 49 -7.81 6.41 12.38
N LYS A 50 -6.96 6.47 13.42
CA LYS A 50 -7.32 5.94 14.74
C LYS A 50 -8.37 6.84 15.38
N ALA A 51 -9.58 6.31 15.60
CA ALA A 51 -10.69 7.05 16.21
C ALA A 51 -10.77 6.83 17.73
N GLY A 52 -10.48 5.62 18.21
CA GLY A 52 -10.57 5.31 19.64
C GLY A 52 -10.31 3.84 19.96
N MET A 53 -10.50 3.46 21.22
CA MET A 53 -10.46 2.06 21.67
C MET A 53 -11.66 1.79 22.57
N THR A 54 -12.24 0.62 22.42
CA THR A 54 -13.36 0.13 23.25
C THR A 54 -13.12 -1.32 23.61
N HIS A 55 -14.02 -1.94 24.36
CA HIS A 55 -13.99 -3.37 24.63
C HIS A 55 -15.23 -4.03 24.01
N ILE A 56 -15.08 -5.25 23.51
CA ILE A 56 -16.19 -6.07 23.05
C ILE A 56 -16.33 -7.28 23.97
N VAL A 57 -17.56 -7.72 24.15
CA VAL A 57 -17.85 -9.04 24.71
C VAL A 57 -18.17 -9.95 23.53
N ARG A 58 -17.44 -11.06 23.40
CA ARG A 58 -17.74 -12.08 22.39
C ARG A 58 -17.68 -13.47 22.99
N GLU A 59 -18.48 -14.38 22.45
CA GLU A 59 -18.32 -15.80 22.72
C GLU A 59 -17.12 -16.35 21.93
N VAL A 60 -16.26 -17.10 22.60
CA VAL A 60 -15.08 -17.70 21.97
C VAL A 60 -15.39 -19.15 21.56
N ASP A 61 -15.44 -19.39 20.25
CA ASP A 61 -15.46 -20.75 19.68
C ASP A 61 -14.06 -21.16 19.23
N ARG A 62 -13.32 -21.78 20.15
CA ARG A 62 -11.97 -22.31 19.92
C ARG A 62 -11.83 -23.66 20.63
N PRO A 63 -12.07 -24.79 19.95
CA PRO A 63 -11.98 -26.11 20.56
C PRO A 63 -10.58 -26.35 21.11
N GLY A 64 -10.49 -26.88 22.33
CA GLY A 64 -9.22 -27.10 23.05
C GLY A 64 -8.77 -25.93 23.95
N SER A 65 -9.42 -24.77 23.86
CA SER A 65 -9.16 -23.65 24.79
C SER A 65 -9.93 -23.79 26.10
N LYS A 66 -9.34 -23.38 27.22
CA LYS A 66 -10.01 -23.31 28.54
C LYS A 66 -11.21 -22.35 28.57
N VAL A 67 -11.24 -21.42 27.61
CA VAL A 67 -12.29 -20.39 27.47
C VAL A 67 -13.27 -20.69 26.33
N ASN A 68 -13.34 -21.94 25.86
CA ASN A 68 -14.30 -22.32 24.82
C ASN A 68 -15.75 -22.16 25.32
N LYS A 69 -16.64 -21.60 24.47
CA LYS A 69 -18.05 -21.33 24.78
C LYS A 69 -18.27 -20.45 26.02
N LYS A 70 -17.33 -19.55 26.28
CA LYS A 70 -17.42 -18.53 27.33
C LYS A 70 -17.31 -17.15 26.73
N GLU A 71 -17.95 -16.20 27.39
CA GLU A 71 -17.84 -14.78 27.06
C GLU A 71 -16.47 -14.26 27.52
N VAL A 72 -15.76 -13.60 26.60
CA VAL A 72 -14.48 -12.95 26.87
C VAL A 72 -14.57 -11.49 26.48
N VAL A 73 -14.06 -10.62 27.35
CA VAL A 73 -13.91 -9.19 27.09
C VAL A 73 -12.57 -8.94 26.42
N GLU A 74 -12.59 -8.47 25.18
CA GLU A 74 -11.37 -8.16 24.41
C GLU A 74 -11.30 -6.66 24.10
N ALA A 75 -10.10 -6.08 24.19
CA ALA A 75 -9.85 -4.70 23.81
C ALA A 75 -9.76 -4.59 22.28
N VAL A 76 -10.52 -3.66 21.71
CA VAL A 76 -10.56 -3.38 20.26
C VAL A 76 -10.17 -1.93 19.98
N THR A 77 -9.59 -1.69 18.81
CA THR A 77 -9.29 -0.34 18.32
C THR A 77 -10.20 -0.02 17.15
N ILE A 78 -10.86 1.13 17.20
CA ILE A 78 -11.73 1.63 16.13
C ILE A 78 -10.87 2.46 15.18
N VAL A 79 -10.90 2.10 13.90
CA VAL A 79 -10.18 2.78 12.81
C VAL A 79 -11.21 3.30 11.81
N GLU A 80 -11.28 4.62 11.65
CA GLU A 80 -12.12 5.26 10.64
C GLU A 80 -11.44 5.15 9.27
N THR A 81 -12.21 4.75 8.27
CA THR A 81 -11.72 4.43 6.92
C THR A 81 -12.58 5.15 5.87
N PRO A 82 -12.34 6.45 5.64
CA PRO A 82 -13.08 7.18 4.60
C PRO A 82 -12.76 6.60 3.21
N PRO A 83 -13.70 6.68 2.24
CA PRO A 83 -13.49 6.14 0.90
C PRO A 83 -12.30 6.84 0.22
N MET A 84 -11.39 6.05 -0.33
CA MET A 84 -10.18 6.54 -0.98
C MET A 84 -10.43 6.83 -2.47
N VAL A 85 -9.87 7.94 -2.96
CA VAL A 85 -9.92 8.29 -4.39
C VAL A 85 -8.60 7.93 -5.05
N VAL A 86 -8.66 7.10 -6.09
CA VAL A 86 -7.52 6.71 -6.90
C VAL A 86 -7.21 7.82 -7.92
N VAL A 87 -5.99 8.35 -7.89
CA VAL A 87 -5.58 9.45 -8.78
C VAL A 87 -4.60 9.03 -9.87
N GLY A 88 -4.04 7.82 -9.79
CA GLY A 88 -3.12 7.31 -10.79
C GLY A 88 -2.59 5.92 -10.53
N ILE A 89 -1.90 5.39 -11.55
CA ILE A 89 -1.32 4.05 -11.58
C ILE A 89 0.20 4.18 -11.78
N VAL A 90 0.98 3.41 -11.03
CA VAL A 90 2.44 3.32 -11.20
C VAL A 90 2.82 1.93 -11.69
N GLY A 91 3.49 1.87 -12.84
CA GLY A 91 4.10 0.63 -13.35
C GLY A 91 5.54 0.47 -12.86
N TYR A 92 5.90 -0.75 -12.46
CA TYR A 92 7.26 -1.13 -12.06
C TYR A 92 7.88 -2.08 -13.07
N VAL A 93 9.19 -1.95 -13.28
CA VAL A 93 9.99 -2.86 -14.11
C VAL A 93 11.14 -3.41 -13.28
N GLU A 94 11.38 -4.70 -13.42
CA GLU A 94 12.51 -5.38 -12.81
C GLU A 94 13.80 -5.03 -13.54
N THR A 95 14.79 -4.57 -12.79
CA THR A 95 16.15 -4.31 -13.28
C THR A 95 17.11 -5.12 -12.43
N PRO A 96 18.34 -5.41 -12.89
CA PRO A 96 19.32 -6.16 -12.09
C PRO A 96 19.70 -5.46 -10.77
N ARG A 97 19.34 -4.17 -10.61
CA ARG A 97 19.55 -3.39 -9.38
C ARG A 97 18.29 -3.33 -8.48
N GLY A 98 17.23 -4.04 -8.86
CA GLY A 98 15.93 -4.06 -8.19
C GLY A 98 14.81 -3.39 -9.01
N LEU A 99 13.68 -3.17 -8.36
CA LEU A 99 12.49 -2.59 -8.98
C LEU A 99 12.65 -1.09 -9.23
N ARG A 100 12.43 -0.68 -10.48
CA ARG A 100 12.44 0.74 -10.88
C ARG A 100 11.04 1.16 -11.33
N THR A 101 10.64 2.37 -10.98
CA THR A 101 9.40 2.98 -11.50
C THR A 101 9.56 3.26 -13.00
N PHE A 102 8.67 2.73 -13.82
CA PHE A 102 8.67 2.95 -15.26
C PHE A 102 7.95 4.24 -15.63
N LYS A 103 6.64 4.30 -15.38
CA LYS A 103 5.80 5.48 -15.64
C LYS A 103 4.67 5.56 -14.62
N THR A 104 4.28 6.79 -14.30
CA THR A 104 3.07 7.09 -13.53
C THR A 104 2.05 7.71 -14.48
N ILE A 105 0.85 7.16 -14.52
CA ILE A 105 -0.28 7.68 -15.30
C ILE A 105 -1.27 8.27 -14.31
N PHE A 106 -1.66 9.53 -14.52
CA PHE A 106 -2.62 10.24 -13.67
C PHE A 106 -4.00 10.26 -14.33
N ALA A 107 -5.03 10.37 -13.49
CA ALA A 107 -6.38 10.65 -13.95
C ALA A 107 -6.49 12.06 -14.54
N GLU A 108 -7.43 12.25 -15.47
CA GLU A 108 -7.69 13.55 -16.10
C GLU A 108 -8.19 14.57 -15.08
N HIS A 109 -9.09 14.16 -14.18
CA HIS A 109 -9.65 15.04 -13.16
C HIS A 109 -9.05 14.75 -11.79
N ILE A 110 -8.19 15.67 -11.32
CA ILE A 110 -7.56 15.60 -10.00
C ILE A 110 -8.22 16.64 -9.08
N SER A 111 -8.69 16.20 -7.91
CA SER A 111 -9.31 17.10 -6.93
C SER A 111 -8.28 18.04 -6.29
N ASP A 112 -8.74 19.19 -5.79
CA ASP A 112 -7.85 20.19 -5.22
C ASP A 112 -7.23 19.74 -3.89
N GLU A 113 -7.88 18.82 -3.17
CA GLU A 113 -7.35 18.17 -1.98
C GLU A 113 -6.09 17.35 -2.30
N CYS A 114 -6.08 16.63 -3.42
CA CYS A 114 -4.90 15.93 -3.92
C CYS A 114 -3.78 16.92 -4.26
N LYS A 115 -4.13 18.03 -4.92
CA LYS A 115 -3.17 19.07 -5.34
C LYS A 115 -2.49 19.72 -4.13
N ARG A 116 -3.21 19.87 -3.02
CA ARG A 116 -2.68 20.44 -1.77
C ARG A 116 -1.47 19.67 -1.25
N ARG A 117 -1.34 18.38 -1.55
CA ARG A 117 -0.17 17.57 -1.13
C ARG A 117 1.15 18.04 -1.76
N PHE A 118 1.11 18.70 -2.92
CA PHE A 118 2.31 19.18 -3.61
C PHE A 118 2.80 20.54 -3.08
N TYR A 119 1.98 21.29 -2.35
CA TYR A 119 2.29 22.64 -1.90
C TYR A 119 2.35 22.74 -0.38
N LYS A 120 3.32 23.50 0.13
CA LYS A 120 3.41 23.81 1.57
C LYS A 120 2.41 24.90 1.98
N ASN A 121 2.25 25.92 1.13
CA ASN A 121 1.30 27.01 1.30
C ASN A 121 0.39 27.04 0.07
N CYS A 122 -0.90 26.77 0.26
CA CYS A 122 -1.91 26.97 -0.78
C CYS A 122 -2.56 28.34 -0.59
N SER A 123 -1.92 29.40 -1.09
CA SER A 123 -2.65 30.62 -1.44
C SER A 123 -3.22 30.43 -2.85
N ALA A 124 -4.51 30.72 -3.00
CA ALA A 124 -5.39 30.23 -4.06
C ALA A 124 -5.12 30.71 -5.50
N ARG A 125 -3.87 30.69 -6.00
CA ARG A 125 -3.60 31.21 -7.36
C ARG A 125 -2.52 30.54 -8.21
N LEU A 126 -2.05 29.34 -7.87
CA LEU A 126 -1.19 28.59 -8.78
C LEU A 126 -1.65 27.13 -8.89
N CYS A 127 -2.24 26.78 -10.04
CA CYS A 127 -2.42 25.41 -10.50
C CYS A 127 -1.41 25.13 -11.63
N PRO A 128 -0.25 24.50 -11.37
CA PRO A 128 0.66 24.03 -12.40
C PRO A 128 0.55 22.50 -12.65
N MET A 129 -0.58 21.86 -12.30
CA MET A 129 -0.92 20.52 -12.84
C MET A 129 -1.72 20.60 -14.15
N SER A 130 -1.90 21.80 -14.72
CA SER A 130 -2.58 22.00 -16.00
C SER A 130 -1.85 21.34 -17.18
N SER A 131 -0.52 21.15 -17.09
CA SER A 131 0.27 20.49 -18.14
C SER A 131 0.08 18.97 -18.20
N ILE A 132 -0.44 18.34 -17.15
CA ILE A 132 -0.86 16.92 -17.18
C ILE A 132 -2.28 16.80 -17.76
N GLN A 133 -3.08 17.86 -17.69
CA GLN A 133 -4.49 17.91 -18.11
C GLN A 133 -4.72 18.29 -19.58
N ALA A 134 -3.68 18.63 -20.35
CA ALA A 134 -3.79 18.94 -21.78
C ALA A 134 -2.71 18.22 -22.61
N PRO A 135 -3.00 17.53 -23.74
CA PRO A 135 -4.27 17.12 -24.34
C PRO A 135 -4.43 15.58 -24.45
N LEU A 136 -5.45 14.99 -23.81
CA LEU A 136 -6.10 13.75 -24.30
C LEU A 136 -7.43 14.04 -25.00
N ALA A 137 -7.84 15.30 -25.09
CA ALA A 137 -9.07 15.75 -25.75
C ALA A 137 -9.04 15.68 -27.30
N GLY A 138 -8.05 15.02 -27.90
CA GLY A 138 -7.87 14.92 -29.34
C GLY A 138 -7.60 13.49 -29.79
N GLY A 139 -8.62 12.63 -29.74
CA GLY A 139 -8.51 11.26 -30.24
C GLY A 139 -9.74 10.42 -29.93
N LYS A 140 -10.82 10.61 -30.70
CA LYS A 140 -11.86 9.57 -30.81
C LYS A 140 -11.24 8.36 -31.50
N GLY A 141 -10.69 7.44 -30.72
CA GLY A 141 -10.30 6.11 -31.16
C GLY A 141 -11.11 5.09 -30.37
N SER A 142 -12.22 4.65 -30.93
CA SER A 142 -12.94 3.46 -30.48
C SER A 142 -11.99 2.25 -30.57
N LEU A 143 -11.52 1.76 -29.43
CA LEU A 143 -10.92 0.42 -29.35
C LEU A 143 -12.07 -0.59 -29.34
N GLU A 144 -12.53 -0.93 -30.54
CA GLU A 144 -13.30 -2.14 -30.82
C GLU A 144 -12.50 -3.37 -30.40
N ALA A 145 -13.17 -4.31 -29.73
CA ALA A 145 -12.63 -5.61 -29.37
C ALA A 145 -12.52 -6.49 -30.63
N GLY A 146 -11.35 -6.44 -31.28
CA GLY A 146 -10.99 -7.32 -32.40
C GLY A 146 -10.26 -8.57 -31.93
N ASN A 147 -10.77 -9.72 -32.34
CA ASN A 147 -10.35 -11.09 -32.02
C ASN A 147 -9.15 -11.58 -32.87
N GLU A 148 -8.27 -12.41 -32.28
CA GLU A 148 -7.27 -13.35 -32.86
C GLU A 148 -5.96 -12.82 -33.54
N PRO A 149 -4.87 -13.63 -33.68
CA PRO A 149 -4.45 -14.84 -32.95
C PRO A 149 -3.02 -14.75 -32.33
N HIS A 150 -2.71 -15.72 -31.47
CA HIS A 150 -1.46 -15.91 -30.72
C HIS A 150 -0.15 -15.83 -31.54
N PRO A 151 0.94 -15.26 -30.98
CA PRO A 151 2.29 -15.69 -31.29
C PRO A 151 2.86 -16.59 -30.19
N HIS A 152 3.55 -17.63 -30.66
CA HIS A 152 4.18 -18.71 -29.90
C HIS A 152 5.09 -18.24 -28.76
N VAL A 153 4.95 -18.92 -27.62
CA VAL A 153 5.84 -18.85 -26.47
C VAL A 153 7.10 -19.66 -26.78
N VAL A 154 8.26 -18.99 -26.84
CA VAL A 154 9.57 -19.64 -26.70
C VAL A 154 9.99 -19.48 -25.24
N GLY A 155 10.34 -20.59 -24.61
CA GLY A 155 10.37 -20.80 -23.17
C GLY A 155 11.55 -20.22 -22.39
N ASP A 156 11.44 -20.47 -21.07
CA ASP A 156 12.41 -20.44 -19.99
C ASP A 156 13.34 -19.22 -19.86
N GLU A 157 13.03 -18.37 -18.87
CA GLU A 157 13.87 -18.09 -17.69
C GLU A 157 12.95 -17.43 -16.63
N GLY A 158 12.99 -17.92 -15.39
CA GLY A 158 11.99 -17.68 -14.33
C GLY A 158 11.63 -16.21 -14.05
N LEU A 159 10.38 -15.84 -14.34
CA LEU A 159 9.78 -14.57 -13.95
C LEU A 159 9.36 -14.64 -12.46
N HIS A 160 10.15 -14.04 -11.58
CA HIS A 160 9.73 -13.81 -10.21
C HIS A 160 8.58 -12.76 -10.17
N PRO A 161 7.69 -12.82 -9.15
CA PRO A 161 6.48 -12.02 -9.13
C PRO A 161 6.79 -10.54 -8.88
N ALA A 162 6.64 -9.73 -9.92
CA ALA A 162 6.65 -8.28 -9.81
C ALA A 162 5.51 -7.82 -8.88
N PRO A 163 5.70 -6.80 -8.03
CA PRO A 163 4.62 -6.26 -7.23
C PRO A 163 3.56 -5.63 -8.13
N SER A 164 2.31 -5.95 -7.84
CA SER A 164 1.12 -5.35 -8.44
C SER A 164 1.23 -3.81 -8.55
N PRO A 165 0.69 -3.21 -9.63
CA PRO A 165 0.81 -1.78 -9.88
C PRO A 165 0.32 -0.99 -8.67
N THR A 166 1.20 -0.17 -8.09
CA THR A 166 0.87 0.57 -6.88
C THR A 166 -0.02 1.74 -7.25
N LEU A 167 -1.27 1.71 -6.76
CA LEU A 167 -2.21 2.80 -6.95
C LEU A 167 -1.82 3.99 -6.09
N LEU A 168 -1.71 5.15 -6.73
CA LEU A 168 -1.54 6.41 -6.02
C LEU A 168 -2.93 6.86 -5.58
N CYS A 169 -3.22 6.67 -4.30
CA CYS A 169 -4.46 7.13 -3.71
C CYS A 169 -4.21 8.41 -2.91
N SER A 170 -5.18 9.32 -2.95
CA SER A 170 -5.17 10.54 -2.16
C SER A 170 -5.95 10.39 -0.88
#